data_AF-A0A3D4S6W2-F1
#
_entry.id   AF-A0A3D4S6W2-F1
#
_cell.length_a   1.000
_cell.length_b   1.000
_cell.length_c   1.000
_cell.angle_alpha   90.00
_cell.angle_beta   90.00
_cell.angle_gamma   90.00
#
_symmetry.space_group_name_H-M   'P 1'
#
loop_
_entity.id
_entity.type
_entity.pdbx_description
1 polymer ?
#
loop_
_entity_poly.entity_id
_entity_poly.type
_entity_poly.pdbx_seq_one_letter_code
_entity_poly.pdbx_strand_id
1 'polypeptide(L)'
;MRKFFKEFKAFITRGNVIDMAVGVIVGGAFTAIVTALTNQIFKPLVNWALSGADGGLEQAVTMLKVVRDDTGAIDMTKSIYIDWGAFITAVLNFFIIAFILFAIVKAINVARGVAEESVKAKYCGYSRDEYYEMRLSGMNKKQIKAAAVERDRLAAEKAAEEAEAAANAPAPETQEDILRDIRELLKANACRDDAEIDKK
;
A
#
# COMPACT_ATOMS: atom_id res chain seq x y z
N MET A 1 11.55 -40.19 10.37
CA MET A 1 12.13 -38.83 10.41
C MET A 1 12.68 -38.32 9.07
N ARG A 2 13.51 -39.07 8.31
CA ARG A 2 14.08 -38.58 7.03
C ARG A 2 13.06 -38.13 5.97
N LYS A 3 11.87 -38.75 5.94
CA LYS A 3 10.79 -38.41 4.99
C LYS A 3 10.18 -37.04 5.28
N PHE A 4 9.87 -36.78 6.56
CA PHE A 4 9.38 -35.48 7.04
C PHE A 4 10.36 -34.34 6.73
N PHE A 5 11.67 -34.51 7.00
CA PHE A 5 12.65 -33.47 6.68
C PHE A 5 12.80 -33.21 5.17
N LYS A 6 12.61 -34.21 4.31
CA LYS A 6 12.58 -34.02 2.84
C LYS A 6 11.32 -33.27 2.40
N GLU A 7 10.16 -33.63 2.94
CA GLU A 7 8.88 -32.98 2.65
C GLU A 7 8.86 -31.53 3.19
N PHE A 8 9.40 -31.31 4.39
CA PHE A 8 9.58 -30.00 4.99
C PHE A 8 10.57 -29.14 4.20
N LYS A 9 11.71 -29.70 3.78
CA LYS A 9 12.66 -29.00 2.90
C LYS A 9 12.00 -28.60 1.57
N ALA A 10 11.25 -29.51 0.95
CA ALA A 10 10.53 -29.24 -0.29
C ALA A 10 9.44 -28.15 -0.11
N PHE A 11 8.78 -28.12 1.05
CA PHE A 11 7.80 -27.11 1.40
C PHE A 11 8.42 -25.72 1.58
N ILE A 12 9.49 -25.61 2.38
CA ILE A 12 10.17 -24.32 2.62
C ILE A 12 10.86 -23.82 1.34
N THR A 13 11.38 -24.67 0.47
CA THR A 13 11.98 -24.21 -0.80
C THR A 13 10.97 -23.62 -1.80
N ARG A 14 9.66 -23.61 -1.48
CA ARG A 14 8.71 -22.78 -2.24
C ARG A 14 9.09 -21.31 -2.01
N GLY A 15 9.71 -20.67 -3.01
CA GLY A 15 10.27 -19.32 -2.89
C GLY A 15 9.30 -18.29 -2.29
N ASN A 16 8.02 -18.35 -2.67
CA ASN A 16 6.97 -17.47 -2.13
C ASN A 16 6.79 -17.57 -0.59
N VAL A 17 7.11 -18.72 0.04
CA VAL A 17 6.97 -18.91 1.48
C VAL A 17 8.15 -18.33 2.25
N ILE A 18 9.38 -18.47 1.73
CA ILE A 18 10.58 -17.93 2.39
C ILE A 18 10.54 -16.41 2.39
N ASP A 19 10.24 -15.80 1.25
CA ASP A 19 10.24 -14.34 1.13
C ASP A 19 9.15 -13.71 2.02
N MET A 20 7.99 -14.36 2.10
CA MET A 20 6.90 -13.92 2.97
C MET A 20 7.23 -14.13 4.46
N ALA A 21 7.86 -15.26 4.82
CA ALA A 21 8.30 -15.52 6.20
C ALA A 21 9.39 -14.54 6.66
N VAL A 22 10.39 -14.27 5.81
CA VAL A 22 11.44 -13.28 6.11
C VAL A 22 10.82 -11.89 6.28
N GLY A 23 9.87 -11.51 5.41
CA GLY A 23 9.13 -10.24 5.52
C GLY A 23 8.41 -10.08 6.86
N VAL A 24 7.72 -11.13 7.34
CA VAL A 24 7.00 -11.10 8.63
C VAL A 24 7.97 -11.02 9.82
N ILE A 25 9.04 -11.81 9.83
CA ILE A 25 10.02 -11.83 10.93
C ILE A 25 10.74 -10.48 11.04
N VAL A 26 11.21 -9.94 9.91
CA VAL A 26 11.92 -8.66 9.87
C VAL A 26 10.95 -7.52 10.21
N GLY A 27 9.72 -7.55 9.69
CA GLY A 27 8.69 -6.56 10.00
C GLY A 27 8.32 -6.52 11.49
N GLY A 28 8.18 -7.68 12.12
CA GLY A 28 7.92 -7.79 13.56
C GLY A 28 9.08 -7.26 14.41
N ALA A 29 10.30 -7.67 14.11
CA ALA A 29 11.49 -7.20 14.82
C ALA A 29 11.70 -5.69 14.68
N PHE A 30 11.49 -5.14 13.48
CA PHE A 30 11.61 -3.70 13.24
C PHE A 30 10.54 -2.91 14.00
N THR A 31 9.28 -3.37 13.99
CA THR A 31 8.19 -2.75 14.75
C THR A 31 8.50 -2.73 16.25
N ALA A 32 9.10 -3.81 16.78
CA ALA A 32 9.53 -3.88 18.18
C ALA A 32 10.62 -2.84 18.50
N ILE A 33 11.61 -2.64 17.62
CA ILE A 33 12.65 -1.62 17.79
C ILE A 33 12.04 -0.21 17.81
N VAL A 34 11.15 0.10 16.88
CA VAL A 34 10.49 1.41 16.82
C VAL A 34 9.60 1.63 18.04
N THR A 35 8.88 0.59 18.47
CA THR A 35 8.05 0.64 19.68
C THR A 35 8.91 0.87 20.91
N ALA A 36 10.06 0.19 21.04
CA ALA A 36 10.99 0.39 22.13
C ALA A 36 11.57 1.82 22.14
N LEU A 37 11.98 2.33 20.98
CA LEU A 37 12.46 3.71 20.83
C LEU A 37 11.40 4.72 21.28
N THR A 38 10.17 4.53 20.82
CA THR A 38 9.06 5.43 21.15
C THR A 38 8.70 5.35 22.63
N ASN A 39 8.59 4.15 23.17
CA ASN A 39 8.24 3.91 24.56
C ASN A 39 9.31 4.39 25.54
N GLN A 40 10.59 4.24 25.21
CA GLN A 40 11.70 4.47 26.13
C GLN A 40 12.34 5.85 25.97
N ILE A 41 12.26 6.48 24.80
CA ILE A 41 12.86 7.80 24.55
C ILE A 41 11.79 8.87 24.37
N PHE A 42 10.82 8.64 23.50
CA PHE A 42 9.82 9.66 23.19
C PHE A 42 8.78 9.84 24.30
N LYS A 43 8.26 8.76 24.91
CA LYS A 43 7.32 8.89 26.02
C LYS A 43 7.85 9.72 27.19
N PRO A 44 9.03 9.45 27.76
CA PRO A 44 9.52 10.28 28.86
C PRO A 44 9.80 11.72 28.41
N LEU A 45 10.24 11.95 27.17
CA LEU A 45 10.45 13.29 26.64
C LEU A 45 9.14 14.08 26.49
N VAL A 46 8.09 13.43 25.99
CA VAL A 46 6.75 14.01 25.86
C VAL A 46 6.13 14.23 27.24
N ASN A 47 6.26 13.27 28.16
CA ASN A 47 5.79 13.41 29.55
C ASN A 47 6.50 14.57 30.26
N TRP A 48 7.82 14.71 30.09
CA TRP A 48 8.57 15.83 30.66
C TRP A 48 8.20 17.18 30.04
N ALA A 49 8.00 17.24 28.72
CA ALA A 49 7.56 18.45 28.05
C ALA A 49 6.16 18.89 28.51
N LEU A 50 5.27 17.94 28.80
CA LEU A 50 3.93 18.20 29.30
C LEU A 50 3.88 18.36 30.82
N SER A 51 4.88 17.90 31.59
CA SER A 51 4.92 18.08 33.05
C SER A 51 5.20 19.52 33.48
N GLY A 52 5.57 20.40 32.56
CA GLY A 52 5.62 21.86 32.79
C GLY A 52 4.25 22.53 32.83
N ALA A 53 3.18 21.84 32.41
CA ALA A 53 1.80 22.28 32.54
C ALA A 53 1.07 21.30 33.47
N ASP A 54 0.99 21.64 34.75
CA ASP A 54 0.14 21.01 35.78
C ASP A 54 -0.14 19.50 35.62
N GLY A 55 0.91 18.67 35.79
CA GLY A 55 0.73 17.26 36.16
C GLY A 55 1.07 16.20 35.12
N GLY A 56 1.40 16.56 33.87
CA GLY A 56 1.81 15.59 32.85
C GLY A 56 0.71 14.60 32.43
N LEU A 57 0.98 13.78 31.41
CA LEU A 57 0.02 12.81 30.85
C LEU A 57 -0.50 11.79 31.87
N GLU A 58 0.29 11.45 32.90
CA GLU A 58 -0.10 10.47 33.92
C GLU A 58 -1.19 10.98 34.88
N GLN A 59 -1.44 12.29 34.95
CA GLN A 59 -2.51 12.87 35.77
C GLN A 59 -3.78 13.16 34.97
N ALA A 60 -3.77 12.97 33.64
CA ALA A 60 -4.94 13.09 32.78
C ALA A 60 -5.86 11.85 32.89
N VAL A 61 -6.16 11.45 34.13
CA VAL A 61 -6.97 10.28 34.44
C VAL A 61 -8.31 10.75 34.98
N THR A 62 -9.37 10.52 34.20
CA THR A 62 -10.74 10.78 34.69
C THR A 62 -11.22 9.53 35.43
N MET A 63 -11.27 9.61 36.75
CA MET A 63 -11.77 8.53 37.62
C MET A 63 -13.31 8.55 37.62
N LEU A 64 -13.95 7.51 37.07
CA LEU A 64 -15.42 7.37 37.08
C LEU A 64 -15.92 6.68 38.36
N LYS A 65 -15.13 5.74 38.91
CA LYS A 65 -15.41 5.09 40.19
C LYS A 65 -14.11 4.78 40.92
N VAL A 66 -13.91 5.42 42.06
CA VAL A 66 -12.74 5.20 42.92
C VAL A 66 -13.05 4.06 43.88
N VAL A 67 -12.32 2.96 43.75
CA VAL A 67 -12.27 1.89 44.75
C VAL A 67 -10.93 2.07 45.47
N ARG A 68 -10.99 2.29 46.79
CA ARG A 68 -9.79 2.35 47.64
C ARG A 68 -9.63 0.98 48.29
N ASP A 69 -8.39 0.49 48.31
CA ASP A 69 -8.03 -0.67 49.12
C ASP A 69 -7.99 -0.27 50.61
N ASP A 70 -7.90 -1.27 51.50
CA ASP A 70 -7.93 -1.12 52.97
C ASP A 70 -6.82 -0.21 53.53
N THR A 71 -5.83 0.15 52.71
CA THR A 71 -4.72 1.06 53.01
C THR A 71 -4.97 2.51 52.59
N GLY A 72 -6.14 2.82 52.02
CA GLY A 72 -6.51 4.16 51.54
C GLY A 72 -5.87 4.58 50.21
N ALA A 73 -5.04 3.71 49.61
CA ALA A 73 -4.49 3.87 48.27
C ALA A 73 -5.56 3.59 47.21
N ILE A 74 -5.52 4.33 46.11
CA ILE A 74 -6.41 4.11 44.96
C ILE A 74 -5.95 2.83 44.27
N ASP A 75 -6.79 1.79 44.33
CA ASP A 75 -6.51 0.54 43.63
C ASP A 75 -6.87 0.72 42.15
N MET A 76 -5.86 0.99 41.32
CA MET A 76 -5.97 1.14 39.86
C MET A 76 -6.38 -0.15 39.14
N THR A 77 -6.52 -1.26 39.87
CA THR A 77 -6.96 -2.55 39.32
C THR A 77 -8.48 -2.76 39.46
N LYS A 78 -9.11 -2.14 40.46
CA LYS A 78 -10.57 -2.22 40.72
C LYS A 78 -11.32 -0.91 40.41
N SER A 79 -10.60 0.19 40.26
CA SER A 79 -11.18 1.48 39.88
C SER A 79 -11.40 1.55 38.37
N ILE A 80 -12.51 2.19 37.98
CA ILE A 80 -12.83 2.45 36.57
C ILE A 80 -12.35 3.87 36.28
N TYR A 81 -11.34 3.98 35.42
CA TYR A 81 -10.80 5.26 34.98
C TYR A 81 -10.53 5.27 33.48
N ILE A 82 -10.55 6.48 32.91
CA ILE A 82 -10.13 6.74 31.54
C ILE A 82 -8.76 7.40 31.60
N ASP A 83 -7.75 6.71 31.08
CA ASP A 83 -6.38 7.20 30.97
C ASP A 83 -6.19 7.91 29.62
N TRP A 84 -6.43 9.22 29.61
CA TRP A 84 -6.16 10.06 28.43
C TRP A 84 -4.66 10.16 28.13
N GLY A 85 -3.83 9.95 29.15
CA GLY A 85 -2.38 9.87 29.06
C GLY A 85 -1.92 8.75 28.12
N ALA A 86 -2.35 7.53 28.42
CA ALA A 86 -2.06 6.37 27.61
C ALA A 86 -2.63 6.49 26.20
N PHE A 87 -3.82 7.09 26.04
CA PHE A 87 -4.43 7.29 24.72
C PHE A 87 -3.63 8.24 23.83
N ILE A 88 -3.31 9.44 24.31
CA ILE A 88 -2.52 10.43 23.54
C ILE A 88 -1.14 9.84 23.21
N THR A 89 -0.55 9.12 24.16
CA THR A 89 0.71 8.43 23.96
C THR A 89 0.62 7.35 22.88
N ALA A 90 -0.47 6.58 22.83
CA ALA A 90 -0.69 5.58 21.78
C ALA A 90 -0.87 6.22 20.41
N VAL A 91 -1.59 7.35 20.33
CA VAL A 91 -1.78 8.13 19.10
C VAL A 91 -0.43 8.67 18.60
N LEU A 92 0.39 9.25 19.48
CA LEU A 92 1.73 9.72 19.12
C LEU A 92 2.61 8.57 18.62
N ASN A 93 2.56 7.41 19.28
CA ASN A 93 3.31 6.23 18.84
C ASN A 93 2.90 5.77 17.43
N PHE A 94 1.60 5.78 17.13
CA PHE A 94 1.10 5.45 15.80
C PHE A 94 1.68 6.40 14.73
N PHE A 95 1.68 7.71 14.97
CA PHE A 95 2.25 8.68 14.03
C PHE A 95 3.77 8.52 13.85
N ILE A 96 4.51 8.24 14.92
CA ILE A 96 5.96 8.02 14.85
C ILE A 96 6.28 6.76 14.03
N ILE A 97 5.60 5.65 14.29
CA ILE A 97 5.77 4.40 13.52
C ILE A 97 5.45 4.64 12.05
N ALA A 98 4.32 5.29 11.75
CA ALA A 98 3.91 5.60 10.38
C ALA A 98 4.95 6.50 9.67
N PHE A 99 5.47 7.52 10.35
CA PHE A 99 6.50 8.41 9.80
C PHE A 99 7.81 7.67 9.49
N ILE A 100 8.27 6.82 10.40
CA ILE A 100 9.50 6.04 10.20
C ILE A 100 9.34 5.04 9.06
N LEU A 101 8.21 4.33 9.00
CA LEU A 101 7.91 3.42 7.88
C LEU A 101 7.85 4.17 6.55
N PHE A 102 7.20 5.34 6.51
CA PHE A 102 7.17 6.19 5.32
C PHE A 102 8.59 6.62 4.90
N ALA A 103 9.42 7.07 5.84
CA ALA A 103 10.80 7.47 5.55
C ALA A 103 11.62 6.31 4.96
N ILE A 104 11.46 5.09 5.49
CA ILE A 104 12.14 3.90 4.97
C ILE A 104 11.65 3.53 3.57
N VAL A 105 10.34 3.48 3.36
CA VAL A 105 9.77 3.18 2.04
C VAL A 105 10.20 4.22 1.02
N LYS A 106 10.21 5.50 1.39
CA LYS A 106 10.72 6.58 0.55
C LYS A 106 12.20 6.40 0.23
N ALA A 107 13.03 6.09 1.23
CA ALA A 107 14.47 5.85 1.02
C ALA A 107 14.71 4.66 0.08
N ILE A 108 13.95 3.57 0.25
CA ILE A 108 14.03 2.40 -0.64
C ILE A 108 13.58 2.75 -2.05
N ASN A 109 12.49 3.51 -2.22
CA ASN A 109 11.99 3.91 -3.53
C ASN A 109 12.98 4.84 -4.25
N VAL A 110 13.62 5.76 -3.52
CA VAL A 110 14.69 6.61 -4.07
C VAL A 110 15.90 5.76 -4.45
N ALA A 111 16.35 4.84 -3.59
CA ALA A 111 17.48 3.96 -3.88
C ALA A 111 17.21 3.05 -5.09
N ARG A 112 15.99 2.51 -5.20
CA ARG A 112 15.55 1.72 -6.37
C ARG A 112 15.46 2.57 -7.63
N GLY A 113 14.94 3.80 -7.54
CA GLY A 113 14.90 4.72 -8.67
C GLY A 113 16.30 5.04 -9.20
N VAL A 114 17.25 5.34 -8.30
CA VAL A 114 18.65 5.57 -8.65
C VAL A 114 19.30 4.32 -9.27
N ALA A 115 19.02 3.13 -8.70
CA ALA A 115 19.51 1.87 -9.26
C ALA A 115 18.93 1.60 -10.66
N GLU A 116 17.62 1.77 -10.84
CA GLU A 116 16.92 1.56 -12.11
C GLU A 116 17.38 2.56 -13.19
N GLU A 117 17.57 3.82 -12.83
CA GLU A 117 18.09 4.85 -13.73
C GLU A 117 19.53 4.56 -14.14
N SER A 118 20.40 4.13 -13.22
CA SER A 118 21.77 3.73 -13.54
C SER A 118 21.84 2.50 -14.47
N VAL A 119 20.91 1.56 -14.32
CA VAL A 119 20.77 0.38 -15.19
C VAL A 119 20.23 0.78 -16.56
N LYS A 120 19.17 1.60 -16.63
CA LYS A 120 18.62 2.11 -17.89
C LYS A 120 19.67 2.94 -18.66
N ALA A 121 20.43 3.79 -17.99
CA ALA A 121 21.50 4.57 -18.59
C ALA A 121 22.63 3.67 -19.15
N LYS A 122 22.97 2.58 -18.44
CA LYS A 122 24.01 1.63 -18.86
C LYS A 122 23.59 0.80 -20.08
N TYR A 123 22.33 0.37 -20.14
CA TYR A 123 21.81 -0.53 -21.18
C TYR A 123 20.86 0.17 -22.17
N CYS A 124 20.88 1.50 -22.26
CA CYS A 124 20.03 2.30 -23.15
C CYS A 124 18.52 1.95 -23.04
N GLY A 125 18.07 1.63 -21.83
CA GLY A 125 16.67 1.26 -21.56
C GLY A 125 16.30 -0.16 -21.97
N TYR A 126 17.24 -1.02 -22.40
CA TYR A 126 17.00 -2.44 -22.66
C TYR A 126 17.33 -3.31 -21.46
N SER A 127 16.81 -4.54 -21.46
CA SER A 127 17.24 -5.53 -20.48
C SER A 127 18.71 -5.87 -20.67
N ARG A 128 19.38 -6.32 -19.60
CA ARG A 128 20.81 -6.63 -19.63
C ARG A 128 21.15 -7.61 -20.75
N ASP A 129 20.39 -8.69 -20.86
CA ASP A 129 20.66 -9.80 -21.77
C ASP A 129 20.46 -9.38 -23.23
N GLU A 130 19.36 -8.68 -23.51
CA GLU A 130 19.01 -8.15 -24.84
C GLU A 130 20.05 -7.12 -25.35
N TYR A 131 20.59 -6.28 -24.46
CA TYR A 131 21.69 -5.37 -24.83
C TYR A 131 22.94 -6.13 -25.28
N TYR A 132 23.27 -7.25 -24.63
CA TYR A 132 24.40 -8.07 -25.03
C TYR A 132 24.12 -8.78 -26.37
N GLU A 133 22.92 -9.30 -26.60
CA GLU A 133 22.55 -9.89 -27.89
C GLU A 133 22.66 -8.88 -29.05
N MET A 134 22.26 -7.63 -28.82
CA MET A 134 22.47 -6.56 -29.80
C MET A 134 23.96 -6.27 -30.07
N ARG A 135 24.80 -6.37 -29.04
CA ARG A 135 26.26 -6.24 -29.22
C ARG A 135 26.86 -7.45 -29.95
N LEU A 136 26.36 -8.66 -29.67
CA LEU A 136 26.80 -9.91 -30.31
C LEU A 136 26.37 -9.98 -31.79
N SER A 137 25.18 -9.46 -32.13
CA SER A 137 24.70 -9.34 -33.51
C SER A 137 25.45 -8.29 -34.35
N GLY A 138 26.52 -7.70 -33.81
CA GLY A 138 27.40 -6.78 -34.51
C GLY A 138 26.94 -5.33 -34.50
N MET A 139 25.85 -4.98 -33.79
CA MET A 139 25.45 -3.59 -33.66
C MET A 139 26.43 -2.80 -32.78
N ASN A 140 26.78 -1.63 -33.28
CA ASN A 140 27.68 -0.72 -32.59
C ASN A 140 26.91 0.13 -31.57
N LYS A 141 27.61 0.69 -30.57
CA LYS A 141 26.97 1.41 -29.45
C LYS A 141 26.09 2.60 -29.90
N LYS A 142 26.40 3.21 -31.05
CA LYS A 142 25.57 4.27 -31.66
C LYS A 142 24.25 3.74 -32.22
N GLN A 143 24.24 2.57 -32.84
CA GLN A 143 23.05 1.96 -33.43
C GLN A 143 22.08 1.52 -32.34
N ILE A 144 22.57 0.93 -31.26
CA ILE A 144 21.75 0.53 -30.10
C ILE A 144 21.11 1.75 -29.44
N LYS A 145 21.84 2.87 -29.34
CA LYS A 145 21.27 4.14 -28.84
C LYS A 145 20.20 4.71 -29.78
N ALA A 146 20.41 4.66 -31.09
CA ALA A 146 19.42 5.12 -32.06
C ALA A 146 18.14 4.28 -32.00
N ALA A 147 18.27 2.96 -31.88
CA ALA A 147 17.14 2.04 -31.71
C ALA A 147 16.36 2.30 -30.41
N ALA A 148 17.05 2.62 -29.31
CA ALA A 148 16.40 2.99 -28.05
C ALA A 148 15.54 4.25 -28.19
N VAL A 149 16.10 5.30 -28.82
CA VAL A 149 15.39 6.57 -29.05
C VAL A 149 14.18 6.37 -29.94
N GLU A 150 14.31 5.56 -30.99
CA GLU A 150 13.20 5.27 -31.89
C GLU A 150 12.07 4.52 -31.18
N ARG A 151 12.42 3.54 -30.33
CA ARG A 151 11.45 2.80 -29.52
C ARG A 151 10.76 3.71 -28.50
N ASP A 152 11.48 4.64 -27.88
CA ASP A 152 10.89 5.59 -26.94
C ASP A 152 9.96 6.59 -27.64
N ARG A 153 10.31 7.02 -28.87
CA ARG A 153 9.44 7.86 -29.72
C ARG A 153 8.16 7.14 -30.12
N LEU A 154 8.28 5.90 -30.60
CA LEU A 154 7.13 5.05 -30.96
C LEU A 154 6.23 4.77 -29.74
N ALA A 155 6.83 4.56 -28.56
CA ALA A 155 6.07 4.39 -27.32
C ALA A 155 5.33 5.68 -26.90
N ALA A 156 5.94 6.84 -27.10
CA ALA A 156 5.30 8.13 -26.85
C ALA A 156 4.16 8.41 -27.83
N GLU A 157 4.36 8.10 -29.13
CA GLU A 157 3.31 8.21 -30.16
C GLU A 157 2.14 7.27 -29.83
N LYS A 158 2.40 6.02 -29.44
CA LYS A 158 1.36 5.08 -28.99
C LYS A 158 0.66 5.52 -27.71
N ALA A 159 1.38 6.05 -26.73
CA ALA A 159 0.77 6.55 -25.50
C ALA A 159 -0.11 7.79 -25.76
N ALA A 160 0.26 8.63 -26.74
CA ALA A 160 -0.57 9.75 -27.17
C ALA A 160 -1.83 9.27 -27.90
N GLU A 161 -1.70 8.30 -28.81
CA GLU A 161 -2.86 7.65 -29.44
C GLU A 161 -3.76 6.95 -28.41
N GLU A 162 -3.20 6.27 -27.42
CA GLU A 162 -3.97 5.62 -26.34
C GLU A 162 -4.65 6.65 -25.43
N ALA A 163 -4.01 7.79 -25.18
CA ALA A 163 -4.62 8.90 -24.43
C ALA A 163 -5.75 9.57 -25.23
N GLU A 164 -5.58 9.76 -26.54
CA GLU A 164 -6.65 10.23 -27.44
C GLU A 164 -7.77 9.20 -27.56
N ALA A 165 -7.45 7.91 -27.66
CA ALA A 165 -8.42 6.82 -27.70
C ALA A 165 -9.18 6.66 -26.37
N ALA A 166 -8.53 6.90 -25.23
CA ALA A 166 -9.18 6.96 -23.92
C ALA A 166 -10.06 8.21 -23.77
N ALA A 167 -9.68 9.33 -24.39
CA ALA A 167 -10.49 10.55 -24.42
C ALA A 167 -11.69 10.44 -25.37
N ASN A 168 -11.57 9.66 -26.45
CA ASN A 168 -12.62 9.41 -27.44
C ASN A 168 -13.33 8.05 -27.24
N ALA A 169 -13.04 7.36 -26.13
CA ALA A 169 -13.72 6.14 -25.76
C ALA A 169 -15.20 6.48 -25.56
N PRO A 170 -16.13 5.86 -26.30
CA PRO A 170 -17.55 6.07 -26.05
C PRO A 170 -17.82 5.75 -24.59
N ALA A 171 -18.41 6.70 -23.87
CA ALA A 171 -18.71 6.57 -22.46
C ALA A 171 -19.42 5.21 -22.22
N PRO A 172 -19.10 4.50 -21.11
CA PRO A 172 -19.80 3.25 -20.79
C PRO A 172 -21.30 3.53 -20.83
N GLU A 173 -22.05 2.72 -21.59
CA GLU A 173 -23.48 2.94 -21.81
C GLU A 173 -24.15 3.29 -20.49
N THR A 174 -24.67 4.52 -20.44
CA THR A 174 -25.18 5.05 -19.19
C THR A 174 -26.50 4.37 -18.89
N GLN A 175 -26.91 4.30 -17.62
CA GLN A 175 -28.23 3.77 -17.26
C GLN A 175 -29.36 4.40 -18.08
N GLU A 176 -29.21 5.65 -18.52
CA GLU A 176 -30.19 6.33 -19.36
C GLU A 176 -30.32 5.73 -20.77
N ASP A 177 -29.23 5.24 -21.36
CA ASP A 177 -29.24 4.59 -22.67
C ASP A 177 -29.95 3.22 -22.60
N ILE A 178 -29.65 2.44 -21.56
CA ILE A 178 -30.32 1.15 -21.29
C ILE A 178 -31.82 1.35 -21.04
N LEU A 179 -32.20 2.39 -20.29
CA LEU A 179 -33.61 2.70 -20.03
C LEU A 179 -34.36 3.17 -21.28
N ARG A 180 -33.70 3.85 -22.22
CA ARG A 180 -34.28 4.19 -23.54
C ARG A 180 -34.53 2.93 -24.36
N ASP A 181 -33.56 2.04 -24.43
CA ASP A 181 -33.68 0.77 -25.16
C ASP A 181 -34.80 -0.11 -24.59
N ILE A 182 -34.89 -0.23 -23.26
CA ILE A 182 -35.99 -0.97 -22.62
C ILE A 182 -37.34 -0.35 -22.96
N ARG A 183 -37.47 0.98 -22.94
CA ARG A 183 -38.73 1.67 -23.29
C ARG A 183 -39.11 1.41 -24.76
N GLU A 184 -38.15 1.49 -25.67
CA GLU A 184 -38.41 1.23 -27.09
C GLU A 184 -38.82 -0.22 -27.34
N LEU A 185 -38.14 -1.18 -26.71
CA LEU A 185 -38.48 -2.60 -26.78
C LEU A 185 -39.87 -2.89 -26.21
N LEU A 186 -40.24 -2.27 -25.08
CA LEU A 186 -41.57 -2.43 -24.50
C LEU A 186 -42.65 -1.80 -25.39
N LYS A 187 -42.38 -0.65 -26.01
CA LYS A 187 -43.31 0.00 -26.94
C LYS A 187 -43.50 -0.83 -28.22
N ALA A 188 -42.42 -1.41 -28.73
CA ALA A 188 -42.47 -2.31 -29.88
C ALA A 188 -43.28 -3.58 -29.58
N ASN A 189 -43.12 -4.16 -28.38
CA ASN A 189 -43.91 -5.32 -27.96
C ASN A 189 -45.38 -4.97 -27.71
N ALA A 190 -45.68 -3.81 -27.12
CA ALA A 190 -47.06 -3.34 -26.95
C ALA A 190 -47.78 -3.16 -28.31
N CYS A 191 -47.10 -2.55 -29.30
CA CYS A 191 -47.64 -2.48 -30.67
C CYS A 191 -47.85 -3.87 -31.29
N ARG A 192 -47.08 -4.88 -30.88
CA ARG A 192 -47.21 -6.25 -31.38
C ARG A 192 -48.39 -6.98 -30.74
N ASP A 193 -48.61 -6.79 -29.45
CA ASP A 193 -49.75 -7.37 -28.71
C ASP A 193 -51.07 -6.74 -29.17
N ASP A 194 -51.11 -5.42 -29.42
CA ASP A 194 -52.29 -4.73 -29.96
C ASP A 194 -52.68 -5.25 -31.35
N ALA A 195 -51.69 -5.59 -32.19
CA ALA A 195 -51.91 -6.17 -33.52
C ALA A 195 -52.36 -7.64 -33.49
N GLU A 196 -52.14 -8.36 -32.39
CA GLU A 196 -52.59 -9.74 -32.20
C GLU A 196 -54.03 -9.81 -31.65
N ILE A 197 -54.46 -8.80 -30.89
CA ILE A 197 -55.83 -8.68 -30.36
C ILE A 197 -56.85 -8.36 -31.47
N ASP A 198 -56.47 -7.59 -32.49
CA ASP A 198 -57.35 -7.21 -33.63
C ASP A 198 -57.59 -8.35 -34.65
N LYS A 199 -57.05 -9.55 -34.40
CA LYS A 199 -57.23 -10.76 -35.24
C LYS A 199 -58.16 -11.83 -34.64
N LYS A 200 -58.80 -11.57 -33.49
CA LYS A 200 -59.83 -12.43 -32.89
C LYS A 200 -61.20 -11.78 -32.96
#